data_AF-A0A7X7BUJ8-F1
#
_entry.id   AF-A0A7X7BUJ8-F1
#
_cell.length_a   1.000
_cell.length_b   1.000
_cell.length_c   1.000
_cell.angle_alpha   90.00
_cell.angle_beta   90.00
_cell.angle_gamma   90.00
#
_symmetry.space_group_name_H-M   'P 1'
#
loop_
_entity.id
_entity.type
_entity.pdbx_description
1 polymer ?
#
loop_
_entity_poly.entity_id
_entity_poly.type
_entity_poly.pdbx_seq_one_letter_code
_entity_poly.pdbx_strand_id
1 'polypeptide(L)'
;VTSITPIITERSVATLKAAQLPKKMERWNAIIESSCEQCGLNIVPTLNEPIPFNALLDRLSTGGSAKRADADHAYLTLAPTGEKSFGELINTELSGKREFSIIIGPEGGLSADEIDALTEKGAHSTRMGNRILRTETAALSVISSLHALIGDWAE
;
A
#
# COMPACT_ATOMS: atom_id res chain seq x y z
N VAL A 1 -0.07 0.19 -10.85
CA VAL A 1 -0.60 -0.67 -9.75
C VAL A 1 -0.99 -2.02 -10.34
N THR A 2 -0.53 -3.13 -9.76
CA THR A 2 -0.75 -4.49 -10.29
C THR A 2 -1.77 -5.31 -9.48
N SER A 3 -1.93 -5.00 -8.19
CA SER A 3 -2.96 -5.62 -7.35
C SER A 3 -3.41 -4.66 -6.23
N ILE A 4 -4.61 -4.92 -5.70
CA ILE A 4 -5.22 -4.17 -4.61
C ILE A 4 -5.76 -5.18 -3.59
N THR A 5 -5.39 -5.04 -2.33
CA THR A 5 -5.92 -5.87 -1.23
C THR A 5 -6.57 -4.97 -0.19
N PRO A 6 -7.89 -5.02 0.00
CA PRO A 6 -8.54 -4.33 1.10
C PRO A 6 -8.06 -4.90 2.43
N ILE A 7 -7.72 -4.03 3.37
CA ILE A 7 -7.28 -4.43 4.71
C ILE A 7 -8.25 -3.91 5.77
N ILE A 8 -8.48 -4.73 6.80
CA ILE A 8 -9.31 -4.37 7.95
C ILE A 8 -8.36 -4.05 9.10
N THR A 9 -8.35 -2.78 9.50
CA THR A 9 -7.48 -2.21 10.55
C THR A 9 -8.31 -1.76 11.74
N GLU A 10 -7.66 -1.46 12.87
CA GLU A 10 -8.31 -1.04 14.11
C GLU A 10 -9.26 0.15 13.90
N ARG A 11 -8.82 1.15 13.12
CA ARG A 11 -9.55 2.41 12.91
C ARG A 11 -10.43 2.43 11.67
N SER A 12 -10.71 1.27 11.07
CA SER A 12 -11.60 1.18 9.91
C SER A 12 -13.06 1.47 10.32
N VAL A 13 -13.57 2.65 9.97
CA VAL A 13 -14.95 3.09 10.30
C VAL A 13 -16.00 2.23 9.61
N ALA A 14 -15.70 1.75 8.41
CA ALA A 14 -16.59 0.88 7.65
C ALA A 14 -16.38 -0.58 8.06
N THR A 15 -17.19 -1.08 9.01
CA THR A 15 -17.27 -2.52 9.25
C THR A 15 -17.82 -3.21 8.00
N LEU A 16 -16.97 -3.97 7.31
CA LEU A 16 -17.40 -4.75 6.15
C LEU A 16 -18.29 -5.91 6.64
N LYS A 17 -19.61 -5.74 6.55
CA LYS A 17 -20.54 -6.84 6.84
C LYS A 17 -20.34 -7.93 5.80
N ALA A 18 -20.12 -9.16 6.23
CA ALA A 18 -19.90 -10.31 5.34
C ALA A 18 -21.00 -10.44 4.26
N ALA A 19 -22.26 -10.16 4.62
CA ALA A 19 -23.39 -10.19 3.67
C ALA A 19 -23.31 -9.16 2.54
N GLN A 20 -22.56 -8.06 2.73
CA GLN A 20 -22.40 -6.98 1.74
C GLN A 20 -21.10 -7.11 0.93
N LEU A 21 -20.19 -7.99 1.35
CA LEU A 21 -18.87 -8.15 0.73
C LEU A 21 -18.98 -8.53 -0.76
N PRO A 22 -19.78 -9.54 -1.17
CA PRO A 22 -19.85 -9.91 -2.59
C PRO A 22 -20.25 -8.74 -3.50
N LYS A 23 -21.28 -7.98 -3.09
CA LYS A 23 -21.75 -6.80 -3.85
C LYS A 23 -20.72 -5.67 -3.89
N LYS A 24 -19.92 -5.50 -2.82
CA LYS A 24 -18.83 -4.51 -2.81
C LYS A 24 -17.69 -4.92 -3.73
N MET A 25 -17.30 -6.20 -3.69
CA MET A 25 -16.25 -6.75 -4.56
C MET A 25 -16.64 -6.64 -6.03
N GLU A 26 -17.87 -7.00 -6.38
CA GLU A 26 -18.41 -6.84 -7.74
C GLU A 26 -18.32 -5.37 -8.20
N ARG A 27 -18.76 -4.43 -7.36
CA ARG A 27 -18.68 -3.00 -7.67
C ARG A 27 -17.23 -2.53 -7.85
N TRP A 28 -16.31 -2.95 -6.99
CA TRP A 28 -14.91 -2.56 -7.08
C TRP A 28 -14.23 -3.14 -8.30
N ASN A 29 -14.50 -4.40 -8.65
CA ASN A 29 -14.03 -4.99 -9.91
C ASN A 29 -14.55 -4.21 -11.11
N ALA A 30 -15.84 -3.86 -11.16
CA ALA A 30 -16.39 -3.06 -12.26
C ALA A 30 -15.71 -1.68 -12.38
N ILE A 31 -15.35 -1.05 -11.26
CA ILE A 31 -14.58 0.21 -11.27
C ILE A 31 -13.17 -0.02 -11.84
N ILE A 32 -12.48 -1.09 -11.42
CA ILE A 32 -11.14 -1.42 -11.91
C ILE A 32 -11.19 -1.69 -13.43
N GLU A 33 -12.15 -2.49 -13.90
CA GLU A 33 -12.36 -2.81 -15.31
C GLU A 33 -12.61 -1.54 -16.14
N SER A 34 -13.59 -0.72 -15.75
CA SER A 34 -13.90 0.53 -16.46
C SER A 34 -12.71 1.51 -16.45
N SER A 35 -11.93 1.53 -15.37
CA SER A 35 -10.71 2.35 -15.31
C SER A 35 -9.64 1.85 -16.28
N CYS A 36 -9.48 0.52 -16.41
CA CYS A 36 -8.55 -0.09 -17.37
C CYS A 36 -8.95 0.19 -18.81
N GLU A 37 -10.25 0.11 -19.13
CA GLU A 37 -10.80 0.50 -20.45
C GLU A 37 -10.50 1.96 -20.77
N GLN A 38 -10.68 2.86 -19.80
CA GLN A 38 -10.45 4.29 -19.99
C GLN A 38 -8.97 4.63 -20.18
N CYS A 39 -8.06 4.00 -19.44
CA CYS A 39 -6.62 4.27 -19.52
C CYS A 39 -5.87 3.41 -20.54
N GLY A 40 -6.55 2.44 -21.18
CA GLY A 40 -5.96 1.55 -22.18
C GLY A 40 -5.08 0.43 -21.60
N LEU A 41 -5.26 0.07 -20.33
CA LEU A 41 -4.47 -0.97 -19.68
C LEU A 41 -5.04 -2.37 -20.02
N ASN A 42 -4.24 -3.18 -20.72
CA ASN A 42 -4.66 -4.52 -21.17
C ASN A 42 -4.49 -5.63 -20.12
N ILE A 43 -3.92 -5.30 -18.95
CA ILE A 43 -3.73 -6.24 -17.84
C ILE A 43 -4.47 -5.67 -16.63
N VAL A 44 -5.63 -6.24 -16.33
CA VAL A 44 -6.49 -5.78 -15.24
C VAL A 44 -5.84 -6.09 -13.88
N PRO A 45 -5.68 -5.10 -12.98
CA PRO A 45 -5.15 -5.34 -11.64
C PRO A 45 -6.00 -6.34 -10.85
N THR A 46 -5.35 -7.21 -10.09
CA THR A 46 -6.07 -8.19 -9.25
C THR A 46 -6.64 -7.53 -8.00
N LEU A 47 -7.96 -7.68 -7.76
CA LEU A 47 -8.59 -7.33 -6.49
C LEU A 47 -8.67 -8.57 -5.59
N ASN A 48 -7.92 -8.56 -4.50
CA ASN A 48 -7.93 -9.66 -3.53
C ASN A 48 -9.09 -9.53 -2.53
N GLU A 49 -9.49 -10.64 -1.93
CA GLU A 49 -10.43 -10.64 -0.80
C GLU A 49 -9.90 -9.84 0.39
N PRO A 50 -10.76 -9.15 1.16
CA PRO A 50 -10.33 -8.40 2.32
C PRO A 50 -9.70 -9.29 3.39
N ILE A 51 -8.59 -8.83 3.96
CA ILE A 51 -7.87 -9.54 5.01
C ILE A 51 -7.80 -8.72 6.31
N PRO A 52 -7.79 -9.38 7.49
CA PRO A 52 -7.47 -8.69 8.72
C PRO A 52 -6.00 -8.24 8.74
N PHE A 53 -5.69 -7.18 9.49
CA PHE A 53 -4.33 -6.66 9.63
C PHE A 53 -3.29 -7.72 10.04
N ASN A 54 -3.64 -8.65 10.94
CA ASN A 54 -2.73 -9.74 11.33
C ASN A 54 -2.34 -10.64 10.15
N ALA A 55 -3.26 -10.92 9.23
CA ALA A 55 -2.95 -11.70 8.03
C ALA A 55 -2.07 -10.92 7.05
N LEU A 56 -2.11 -9.58 7.06
CA LEU A 56 -1.14 -8.75 6.35
C LEU A 56 0.26 -8.94 6.96
N LEU A 57 0.40 -8.87 8.29
CA LEU A 57 1.68 -9.09 8.98
C LEU A 57 2.25 -10.49 8.70
N ASP A 58 1.39 -11.50 8.61
CA ASP A 58 1.80 -12.85 8.22
C ASP A 58 2.34 -12.86 6.80
N ARG A 59 1.70 -12.17 5.84
CA ARG A 59 2.21 -12.04 4.46
C ARG A 59 3.58 -11.37 4.40
N LEU A 60 3.81 -10.34 5.21
CA LEU A 60 5.13 -9.70 5.34
C LEU A 60 6.18 -10.66 5.93
N SER A 61 5.75 -11.64 6.74
CA SER A 61 6.62 -12.63 7.38
C SER A 61 6.88 -13.88 6.53
N THR A 62 5.89 -14.33 5.73
CA THR A 62 5.95 -15.54 4.90
C THR A 62 6.48 -15.30 3.50
N GLY A 63 6.35 -14.08 2.97
CA GLY A 63 7.29 -13.60 1.97
C GLY A 63 8.64 -13.50 2.68
N GLY A 64 9.65 -14.23 2.22
CA GLY A 64 10.95 -14.37 2.90
C GLY A 64 11.71 -13.05 3.16
N SER A 65 11.11 -11.90 2.91
CA SER A 65 11.65 -10.55 2.73
C SER A 65 12.02 -9.79 3.99
N ALA A 66 11.68 -10.27 5.19
CA ALA A 66 12.18 -9.64 6.43
C ALA A 66 13.60 -10.13 6.82
N LYS A 67 14.05 -11.28 6.30
CA LYS A 67 15.41 -11.83 6.56
C LYS A 67 16.12 -12.47 5.36
N ARG A 68 15.46 -12.62 4.21
CA ARG A 68 16.06 -13.02 2.94
C ARG A 68 15.57 -12.07 1.87
N ALA A 69 16.51 -11.40 1.23
CA ALA A 69 16.32 -10.64 0.03
C ALA A 69 15.40 -11.38 -0.97
N ASP A 70 14.14 -10.97 -1.05
CA ASP A 70 13.63 -10.65 -2.37
C ASP A 70 14.22 -9.27 -2.64
N ALA A 71 15.38 -9.25 -3.32
CA ALA A 71 16.23 -8.06 -3.41
C ALA A 71 15.49 -6.86 -4.00
N ASP A 72 14.39 -7.10 -4.71
CA ASP A 72 13.67 -6.12 -5.50
C ASP A 72 12.33 -5.66 -4.90
N HIS A 73 11.83 -6.30 -3.83
CA HIS A 73 10.54 -5.93 -3.20
C HIS A 73 10.74 -5.05 -1.96
N ALA A 74 9.91 -4.02 -1.82
CA ALA A 74 9.81 -3.21 -0.61
C ALA A 74 8.37 -3.02 -0.13
N TYR A 75 8.20 -3.02 1.20
CA TYR A 75 6.95 -2.67 1.85
C TYR A 75 7.05 -1.24 2.39
N LEU A 76 6.03 -0.42 2.13
CA LEU A 76 6.00 0.99 2.48
C LEU A 76 4.72 1.33 3.21
N THR A 77 4.79 2.11 4.28
CA THR A 77 3.64 2.79 4.86
C THR A 77 3.90 4.27 5.08
N LEU A 78 2.83 5.07 5.03
CA LEU A 78 2.91 6.49 5.37
C LEU A 78 2.54 6.68 6.84
N ALA A 79 3.48 7.21 7.61
CA ALA A 79 3.26 7.57 9.00
C ALA A 79 3.70 9.02 9.24
N PRO A 80 2.88 9.83 9.93
CA PRO A 80 3.31 11.16 10.37
C PRO A 80 4.57 11.11 11.26
N THR A 81 4.78 10.00 11.97
CA THR A 81 5.93 9.74 12.84
C THR A 81 7.12 9.12 12.11
N GLY A 82 7.07 8.94 10.79
CA GLY A 82 8.16 8.37 10.01
C GLY A 82 9.45 9.20 10.11
N GLU A 83 10.54 8.54 10.53
CA GLU A 83 11.85 9.18 10.75
C GLU A 83 12.46 9.74 9.47
N LYS A 84 12.25 9.06 8.34
CA LYS A 84 12.77 9.45 7.03
C LYS A 84 11.70 10.11 6.17
N SER A 85 12.12 11.13 5.42
CA SER A 85 11.28 11.69 4.37
C SER A 85 11.17 10.72 3.18
N PHE A 86 10.08 10.80 2.41
CA PHE A 86 9.90 9.92 1.25
C PHE A 86 11.07 10.01 0.26
N GLY A 87 11.59 11.22 0.00
CA GLY A 87 12.74 11.42 -0.89
C GLY A 87 14.05 10.82 -0.35
N GLU A 88 14.28 10.90 0.96
CA GLU A 88 15.45 10.27 1.59
C GLU A 88 15.35 8.74 1.51
N LEU A 89 14.16 8.20 1.77
CA LEU A 89 13.90 6.77 1.73
C LEU A 89 14.10 6.19 0.32
N ILE A 90 13.62 6.88 -0.72
CA ILE A 90 13.79 6.51 -2.13
C ILE A 90 15.27 6.42 -2.52
N ASN A 91 16.09 7.39 -2.08
CA ASN A 91 17.50 7.45 -2.45
C ASN A 91 18.41 6.54 -1.61
N THR A 92 17.87 5.90 -0.57
CA THR A 92 18.66 5.06 0.35
C THR A 92 18.13 3.63 0.36
N GLU A 93 17.14 3.33 1.18
CA GLU A 93 16.67 1.97 1.45
C GLU A 93 15.88 1.35 0.29
N LEU A 94 15.25 2.20 -0.53
CA LEU A 94 14.47 1.77 -1.69
C LEU A 94 15.26 1.86 -3.01
N SER A 95 16.54 2.23 -2.95
CA SER A 95 17.37 2.32 -4.14
C SER A 95 17.49 0.94 -4.82
N GLY A 96 17.15 0.87 -6.10
CA GLY A 96 17.18 -0.37 -6.89
C GLY A 96 15.96 -1.28 -6.71
N LYS A 97 15.01 -0.95 -5.82
CA LYS A 97 13.76 -1.70 -5.66
C LYS A 97 12.84 -1.48 -6.86
N ARG A 98 12.15 -2.54 -7.27
CA ARG A 98 11.27 -2.55 -8.45
C ARG A 98 9.83 -2.91 -8.12
N GLU A 99 9.62 -3.65 -7.03
CA GLU A 99 8.30 -4.05 -6.59
C GLU A 99 7.97 -3.40 -5.24
N PHE A 100 6.75 -2.88 -5.14
CA PHE A 100 6.31 -2.11 -3.97
C PHE A 100 4.94 -2.58 -3.51
N SER A 101 4.84 -2.87 -2.22
CA SER A 101 3.56 -3.01 -1.52
C SER A 101 3.37 -1.80 -0.63
N ILE A 102 2.37 -0.99 -0.94
CA ILE A 102 2.08 0.27 -0.26
C ILE A 102 0.89 0.05 0.68
N ILE A 103 1.13 0.13 1.98
CA ILE A 103 0.12 0.00 3.03
C ILE A 103 -0.40 1.38 3.39
N ILE A 104 -1.65 1.65 3.04
CA ILE A 104 -2.35 2.89 3.35
C ILE A 104 -3.46 2.60 4.36
N GLY A 105 -3.44 3.28 5.50
CA GLY A 105 -4.46 3.16 6.54
C GLY A 105 -5.80 3.84 6.16
N PRO A 106 -6.86 3.59 6.94
CA PRO A 106 -8.17 4.21 6.76
C PRO A 106 -8.13 5.71 7.11
N GLU A 107 -9.28 6.39 7.09
CA GLU A 107 -9.41 7.81 7.39
C GLU A 107 -8.88 8.18 8.78
N GLY A 108 -8.96 7.24 9.75
CA GLY A 108 -8.39 7.37 11.09
C GLY A 108 -6.87 7.12 11.17
N GLY A 109 -6.23 6.82 10.04
CA GLY A 109 -4.85 6.35 9.95
C GLY A 109 -4.67 4.96 10.54
N LEU A 110 -3.44 4.45 10.43
CA LEU A 110 -3.00 3.29 11.22
C LEU A 110 -2.76 3.73 12.68
N SER A 111 -2.95 2.82 13.63
CA SER A 111 -2.54 3.05 15.01
C SER A 111 -1.00 3.01 15.15
N ALA A 112 -0.47 3.51 16.27
CA ALA A 112 0.97 3.46 16.52
C ALA A 112 1.45 2.00 16.57
N ASP A 113 0.71 1.14 17.27
CA ASP A 113 0.97 -0.29 17.37
C ASP A 113 0.95 -0.99 15.99
N GLU A 114 0.04 -0.61 15.10
CA GLU A 114 0.01 -1.12 13.72
C GLU A 114 1.24 -0.67 12.92
N ILE A 115 1.68 0.58 13.05
CA ILE A 115 2.89 1.08 12.38
C ILE A 115 4.13 0.36 12.90
N ASP A 116 4.25 0.22 14.23
CA ASP A 116 5.38 -0.46 14.87
C ASP A 116 5.42 -1.94 14.45
N ALA A 117 4.27 -2.63 14.42
CA ALA A 117 4.19 -4.00 13.95
C ALA A 117 4.59 -4.15 12.47
N LEU A 118 4.24 -3.20 11.60
CA LEU A 118 4.70 -3.20 10.20
C LEU A 118 6.21 -3.03 10.12
N THR A 119 6.78 -2.09 10.88
CA THR A 119 8.22 -1.81 10.88
C THR A 119 9.03 -2.96 11.47
N GLU A 120 8.55 -3.62 12.54
CA GLU A 120 9.16 -4.84 13.08
C GLU A 120 9.21 -5.98 12.04
N LYS A 121 8.23 -6.01 11.11
CA LYS A 121 8.19 -6.96 9.99
C LYS A 121 8.97 -6.49 8.76
N GLY A 122 9.70 -5.39 8.85
CA GLY A 122 10.57 -4.89 7.79
C GLY A 122 9.90 -3.93 6.80
N ALA A 123 8.71 -3.40 7.11
CA ALA A 123 8.13 -2.33 6.31
C ALA A 123 8.80 -0.98 6.61
N HIS A 124 9.09 -0.23 5.55
CA HIS A 124 9.60 1.12 5.66
C HIS A 124 8.48 2.11 5.97
N SER A 125 8.67 2.92 7.01
CA SER A 125 7.74 3.97 7.40
C SER A 125 8.29 5.34 7.02
N THR A 126 7.47 6.18 6.39
CA THR A 126 7.94 7.48 5.90
C THR A 126 6.90 8.59 5.98
N ARG A 127 7.38 9.82 6.08
CA ARG A 127 6.56 11.04 5.97
C ARG A 127 6.53 11.57 4.54
N MET A 128 5.35 12.01 4.11
CA MET A 128 5.12 12.64 2.81
C MET A 128 4.95 14.16 2.99
N GLY A 129 6.07 14.86 3.20
CA GLY A 129 6.09 16.28 3.54
C GLY A 129 5.57 16.57 4.96
N ASN A 130 5.24 17.84 5.23
CA ASN A 130 4.85 18.31 6.58
C ASN A 130 3.34 18.22 6.86
N ARG A 131 2.54 17.80 5.88
CA ARG A 131 1.08 17.76 5.99
C ARG A 131 0.62 16.31 6.05
N ILE A 132 -0.31 16.03 6.95
CA ILE A 132 -1.01 14.75 6.95
C ILE A 132 -1.94 14.73 5.72
N LEU A 133 -1.69 13.81 4.80
CA LEU A 133 -2.53 13.59 3.64
C LEU A 133 -3.73 12.73 4.04
N ARG A 134 -4.89 13.01 3.43
CA ARG A 134 -6.05 12.11 3.54
C ARG A 134 -5.76 10.80 2.81
N THR A 135 -6.40 9.71 3.24
CA THR A 135 -6.20 8.34 2.73
C THR A 135 -6.12 8.25 1.21
N GLU A 136 -7.07 8.84 0.50
CA GLU A 136 -7.14 8.79 -0.97
C GLU A 136 -6.00 9.59 -1.61
N THR A 137 -5.69 10.76 -1.06
CA THR A 137 -4.59 11.62 -1.54
C THR A 137 -3.24 10.97 -1.27
N ALA A 138 -3.08 10.33 -0.12
CA ALA A 138 -1.88 9.60 0.28
C ALA A 138 -1.55 8.49 -0.73
N ALA A 139 -2.54 7.63 -1.03
CA ALA A 139 -2.39 6.54 -1.98
C ALA A 139 -1.95 7.04 -3.37
N LEU A 140 -2.69 8.00 -3.93
CA LEU A 140 -2.37 8.56 -5.25
C LEU A 140 -1.00 9.25 -5.27
N SER A 141 -0.67 10.02 -4.23
CA SER A 141 0.60 10.76 -4.17
C SER A 141 1.80 9.80 -4.17
N VAL A 142 1.75 8.72 -3.38
CA VAL A 142 2.84 7.73 -3.33
C VAL A 142 2.96 7.01 -4.66
N ILE A 143 1.85 6.52 -5.21
CA ILE A 143 1.86 5.79 -6.49
C ILE A 143 2.45 6.67 -7.60
N SER A 144 1.96 7.91 -7.76
CA SER A 144 2.47 8.84 -8.77
C SER A 144 3.93 9.21 -8.53
N SER A 145 4.35 9.35 -7.26
CA SER A 145 5.74 9.66 -6.93
C SER A 145 6.68 8.48 -7.23
N LEU A 146 6.25 7.24 -6.98
CA LEU A 146 7.03 6.06 -7.37
C LEU A 146 7.14 5.98 -8.90
N HIS A 147 6.04 6.14 -9.64
CA HIS A 147 6.11 6.18 -11.11
C HIS A 147 7.06 7.27 -11.62
N ALA A 148 6.99 8.48 -11.08
CA ALA A 148 7.83 9.61 -11.47
C ALA A 148 9.31 9.46 -11.12
N LEU A 149 9.65 8.80 -10.01
CA LEU A 149 11.03 8.75 -9.51
C LEU A 149 11.77 7.47 -9.89
N ILE A 150 11.06 6.35 -10.03
CA ILE A 150 11.65 5.01 -10.21
C ILE A 150 10.92 4.15 -11.25
N GLY A 151 9.77 4.59 -11.73
CA GLY A 151 8.96 3.86 -12.71
C GLY A 151 9.18 4.33 -14.14
N ASP A 152 8.21 3.99 -14.98
CA ASP A 152 8.16 4.29 -16.41
C ASP A 152 8.16 5.79 -16.75
N TRP A 153 7.76 6.66 -15.83
CA TRP A 153 7.78 8.12 -16.06
C TRP A 153 9.17 8.73 -15.86
N ALA A 154 10.12 7.98 -15.31
CA ALA A 154 11.50 8.41 -15.13
C ALA A 154 12.40 8.13 -16.35
N GLU A 155 11.90 7.35 -17.33
CA GLU A 155 12.55 7.08 -18.62
C GLU A 155 12.30 8.20 -19.64
#